data_AF-A0A9W8Y4A5-F1
#
_entry.id   AF-A0A9W8Y4A5-F1
#
_cell.length_a   1.000
_cell.length_b   1.000
_cell.length_c   1.000
_cell.angle_alpha   90.00
_cell.angle_beta   90.00
_cell.angle_gamma   90.00
#
_symmetry.space_group_name_H-M   'P 1'
#
loop_
_entity.id
_entity.type
_entity.pdbx_description
1 polymer ?
#
loop_
_entity_poly.entity_id
_entity_poly.type
_entity_poly.pdbx_seq_one_letter_code
_entity_poly.pdbx_strand_id
1 'polypeptide(L)'
;MEAAAGTDYYQYSVNLWIRRLKRSTSCVRTMQHSSDPYQKAMHVFQNFTDSVIYTLENISSLEDAIDLNSTAWDHLYDFYGHLSNYLSTYSEYWDWVKEATLVHPHRRSDEQYLWLEIVALQQDGRNRTVQELIHDALQAQDAWIMRVLAHNSLLRDPDELYYFHHMHGLRVVRDVASNPELDADCLTCAEAFDDKSHTAQQAPCGHVLCSSCFHNWLHDCPTDVYTCPMCRACLICGANNCQYHDIEREKIKPYPLLTILDSLSVGNENDLFRGLVPNRYWELREVTREDRVKIGWLFVKMRYSGSGEEDPVYRKFQAGYNDLVDGVKQEFERVQAHSQVAVLLDEVIDKASQSLAPRG
;
A
#
# COMPACT_ATOMS: atom_id res chain seq x y z
N MET A 1 -4.13 -48.95 3.27
CA MET A 1 -2.79 -48.46 3.64
C MET A 1 -2.51 -47.07 3.09
N GLU A 2 -3.01 -46.71 1.90
CA GLU A 2 -2.84 -45.35 1.33
C GLU A 2 -3.50 -44.23 2.16
N ALA A 3 -4.69 -44.46 2.74
CA ALA A 3 -5.38 -43.45 3.57
C ALA A 3 -4.62 -43.06 4.85
N ALA A 4 -3.84 -43.98 5.42
CA ALA A 4 -3.05 -43.70 6.63
C ALA A 4 -1.86 -42.78 6.34
N ALA A 5 -1.19 -42.96 5.19
CA ALA A 5 -0.05 -42.13 4.79
C ALA A 5 -0.46 -40.68 4.48
N GLY A 6 -1.65 -40.45 3.93
CA GLY A 6 -2.17 -39.10 3.68
C GLY A 6 -2.46 -38.31 4.95
N THR A 7 -2.96 -38.98 5.98
CA THR A 7 -3.30 -38.35 7.28
C THR A 7 -2.04 -37.86 8.00
N ASP A 8 -0.96 -38.65 7.99
CA ASP A 8 0.31 -38.29 8.64
C ASP A 8 1.00 -37.09 7.96
N TYR A 9 0.97 -37.02 6.63
CA TYR A 9 1.54 -35.89 5.88
C TYR A 9 0.80 -34.59 6.16
N TYR A 10 -0.54 -34.63 6.16
CA TYR A 10 -1.37 -33.46 6.44
C TYR A 10 -1.12 -32.92 7.85
N GLN A 11 -1.16 -33.79 8.87
CA GLN A 11 -0.91 -33.40 10.25
C GLN A 11 0.50 -32.80 10.43
N TYR A 12 1.49 -33.31 9.70
CA TYR A 12 2.82 -32.74 9.67
C TYR A 12 2.83 -31.32 9.09
N SER A 13 2.17 -31.09 7.95
CA SER A 13 2.09 -29.79 7.29
C SER A 13 1.38 -28.73 8.16
N VAL A 14 0.25 -29.08 8.78
CA VAL A 14 -0.46 -28.18 9.71
C VAL A 14 0.41 -27.84 10.92
N ASN A 15 1.06 -28.83 11.53
CA ASN A 15 1.97 -28.58 12.66
C ASN A 15 3.16 -27.70 12.28
N LEU A 16 3.72 -27.90 11.09
CA LEU A 16 4.80 -27.05 10.57
C LEU A 16 4.32 -25.61 10.41
N TRP A 17 3.10 -25.42 9.90
CA TRP A 17 2.52 -24.10 9.72
C TRP A 17 2.22 -23.40 11.05
N ILE A 18 1.58 -24.09 12.01
CA ILE A 18 1.37 -23.57 13.38
C ILE A 18 2.70 -23.11 13.99
N ARG A 19 3.78 -23.88 13.84
CA ARG A 19 5.12 -23.50 14.34
C ARG A 19 5.64 -22.24 13.66
N ARG A 20 5.39 -22.04 12.37
CA ARG A 20 5.78 -20.81 11.65
C ARG A 20 4.98 -19.61 12.16
N LEU A 21 3.66 -19.74 12.29
CA LEU A 21 2.79 -18.68 12.82
C LEU A 21 3.16 -18.29 14.27
N LYS A 22 3.47 -19.26 15.12
CA LYS A 22 3.93 -18.98 16.50
C LYS A 22 5.28 -18.25 16.55
N ARG A 23 6.15 -18.46 15.56
CA ARG A 23 7.43 -17.73 15.48
C ARG A 23 7.22 -16.30 15.02
N SER A 24 6.42 -16.09 13.96
CA SER A 24 6.16 -14.76 13.41
C SER A 24 5.47 -13.82 14.41
N THR A 25 4.58 -14.36 15.24
CA THR A 25 3.82 -13.61 16.27
C THR A 25 4.65 -13.18 17.49
N SER A 26 5.76 -13.88 17.76
CA SER A 26 6.59 -13.58 18.94
C SER A 26 7.22 -12.19 18.93
N CYS A 27 7.40 -11.60 17.74
CA CYS A 27 8.03 -10.30 17.54
C CYS A 27 7.17 -9.11 18.01
N VAL A 28 5.85 -9.24 18.14
CA VAL A 28 4.92 -8.11 18.39
C VAL A 28 4.82 -7.73 19.88
N ARG A 29 5.29 -8.56 20.80
CA ARG A 29 4.99 -8.42 22.24
C ARG A 29 5.83 -7.38 23.01
N THR A 30 6.82 -6.74 22.39
CA THR A 30 7.93 -6.11 23.13
C THR A 30 7.84 -4.59 23.37
N MET A 31 6.91 -3.83 22.80
CA MET A 31 6.79 -2.39 23.06
C MET A 31 5.34 -1.96 23.10
N GLN A 32 4.94 -1.10 24.05
CA GLN A 32 3.57 -0.57 24.18
C GLN A 32 3.57 0.97 24.24
N HIS A 33 3.39 1.59 23.08
CA HIS A 33 2.93 2.97 22.93
C HIS A 33 1.43 2.94 22.62
N SER A 34 0.60 3.06 23.66
CA SER A 34 -0.88 2.97 23.54
C SER A 34 -1.51 3.98 22.57
N SER A 35 -0.79 5.05 22.20
CA SER A 35 -1.22 6.08 21.26
C SER A 35 -0.76 5.87 19.81
N ASP A 36 0.09 4.89 19.52
CA ASP A 36 0.55 4.64 18.15
C ASP A 36 -0.51 3.82 17.36
N PRO A 37 -1.14 4.41 16.31
CA PRO A 37 -2.13 3.69 15.52
C PRO A 37 -1.56 2.43 14.84
N TYR A 38 -0.28 2.41 14.46
CA TYR A 38 0.32 1.24 13.80
C TYR A 38 0.43 0.07 14.76
N GLN A 39 0.87 0.34 15.99
CA GLN A 39 0.97 -0.69 17.00
C GLN A 39 -0.41 -1.26 17.36
N LYS A 40 -1.44 -0.41 17.43
CA LYS A 40 -2.82 -0.88 17.59
C LYS A 40 -3.23 -1.82 16.46
N ALA A 41 -2.94 -1.47 15.20
CA ALA A 41 -3.23 -2.31 14.04
C ALA A 41 -2.46 -3.65 14.09
N MET A 42 -1.17 -3.62 14.44
CA MET A 42 -0.35 -4.81 14.66
C MET A 42 -0.94 -5.74 15.74
N HIS A 43 -1.44 -5.18 16.85
CA HIS A 43 -2.08 -5.97 17.90
C HIS A 43 -3.40 -6.59 17.45
N VAL A 44 -4.19 -5.87 16.66
CA VAL A 44 -5.41 -6.44 16.07
C VAL A 44 -5.04 -7.61 15.16
N PHE A 45 -4.12 -7.41 14.22
CA PHE A 45 -3.66 -8.48 13.34
C PHE A 45 -3.02 -9.67 14.10
N GLN A 46 -2.34 -9.40 15.20
CA GLN A 46 -1.82 -10.43 16.10
C GLN A 46 -2.96 -11.29 16.68
N ASN A 47 -4.06 -10.69 17.11
CA ASN A 47 -5.22 -11.44 17.60
C ASN A 47 -5.87 -12.29 16.49
N PHE A 48 -5.88 -11.81 15.24
CA PHE A 48 -6.27 -12.65 14.10
C PHE A 48 -5.36 -13.86 13.97
N THR A 49 -4.03 -13.65 13.98
CA THR A 49 -3.07 -14.75 13.88
C THR A 49 -3.22 -15.77 15.02
N ASP A 50 -3.44 -15.31 16.25
CA ASP A 50 -3.68 -16.19 17.40
C ASP A 50 -4.98 -16.99 17.24
N SER A 51 -6.01 -16.39 16.65
CA SER A 51 -7.27 -17.08 16.32
C SER A 51 -7.06 -18.14 15.24
N VAL A 52 -6.24 -17.84 14.22
CA VAL A 52 -5.86 -18.82 13.18
C VAL A 52 -5.12 -20.00 13.83
N ILE A 53 -4.12 -19.74 14.68
CA ILE A 53 -3.40 -20.79 15.41
C ILE A 53 -4.36 -21.63 16.23
N TYR A 54 -5.26 -21.01 16.99
CA TYR A 54 -6.23 -21.71 17.80
C TYR A 54 -7.14 -22.61 16.94
N THR A 55 -7.66 -22.10 15.82
CA THR A 55 -8.47 -22.89 14.88
C THR A 55 -7.68 -24.10 14.37
N LEU A 56 -6.42 -23.91 13.95
CA LEU A 56 -5.57 -24.98 13.44
C LEU A 56 -5.23 -26.04 14.51
N GLU A 57 -5.05 -25.64 15.76
CA GLU A 57 -4.78 -26.55 16.88
C GLU A 57 -5.98 -27.41 17.28
N ASN A 58 -7.20 -26.94 17.00
CA ASN A 58 -8.44 -27.62 17.36
C ASN A 58 -9.05 -28.42 16.20
N ILE A 59 -8.35 -28.56 15.07
CA ILE A 59 -8.76 -29.46 13.99
C ILE A 59 -8.64 -30.90 14.49
N SER A 60 -9.77 -31.50 14.82
CA SER A 60 -9.83 -32.85 15.40
C SER A 60 -9.91 -33.96 14.36
N SER A 61 -10.34 -33.66 13.12
CA SER A 61 -10.57 -34.67 12.09
C SER A 61 -10.01 -34.28 10.72
N LEU A 62 -9.78 -35.28 9.87
CA LEU A 62 -9.37 -35.09 8.48
C LEU A 62 -10.48 -34.41 7.65
N GLU A 63 -11.76 -34.57 8.01
CA GLU A 63 -12.89 -33.92 7.32
C GLU A 63 -12.92 -32.42 7.61
N ASP A 64 -12.74 -32.01 8.88
CA ASP A 64 -12.61 -30.59 9.25
C ASP A 64 -11.40 -29.96 8.53
N ALA A 65 -10.32 -30.72 8.42
CA ALA A 65 -9.11 -30.38 7.69
C ALA A 65 -9.31 -30.22 6.17
N ILE A 66 -10.19 -31.03 5.56
CA ILE A 66 -10.52 -30.96 4.13
C ILE A 66 -11.40 -29.74 3.83
N ASP A 67 -12.34 -29.40 4.72
CA ASP A 67 -13.10 -28.15 4.61
C ASP A 67 -12.18 -26.92 4.77
N LEU A 68 -11.10 -27.07 5.54
CA LEU A 68 -10.00 -26.13 5.64
C LEU A 68 -8.99 -26.24 4.49
N ASN A 69 -9.13 -27.18 3.56
CA ASN A 69 -8.29 -27.25 2.36
C ASN A 69 -8.92 -26.46 1.19
N SER A 70 -9.78 -25.50 1.52
CA SER A 70 -10.30 -24.52 0.58
C SER A 70 -9.17 -23.59 0.10
N THR A 71 -9.31 -23.05 -1.11
CA THR A 71 -8.43 -22.02 -1.71
C THR A 71 -8.06 -20.90 -0.74
N ALA A 72 -8.94 -20.53 0.20
CA ALA A 72 -8.68 -19.50 1.20
C ALA A 72 -7.47 -19.79 2.12
N TRP A 73 -7.22 -21.06 2.45
CA TRP A 73 -6.12 -21.45 3.34
C TRP A 73 -4.78 -21.50 2.61
N ASP A 74 -4.78 -21.89 1.34
CA ASP A 74 -3.61 -21.77 0.45
C ASP A 74 -3.20 -20.30 0.30
N HIS A 75 -4.18 -19.42 0.03
CA HIS A 75 -3.93 -17.97 -0.02
C HIS A 75 -3.37 -17.43 1.29
N LEU A 76 -3.90 -17.88 2.44
CA LEU A 76 -3.40 -17.44 3.74
C LEU A 76 -1.98 -17.96 4.00
N TYR A 77 -1.68 -19.21 3.62
CA TYR A 77 -0.36 -19.80 3.73
C TYR A 77 0.67 -19.01 2.90
N ASP A 78 0.34 -18.70 1.64
CA ASP A 78 1.18 -17.90 0.74
C ASP A 78 1.37 -16.47 1.29
N PHE A 79 0.28 -15.85 1.75
CA PHE A 79 0.31 -14.53 2.38
C PHE A 79 1.26 -14.49 3.59
N TYR A 80 1.19 -15.46 4.51
CA TYR A 80 2.14 -15.52 5.63
C TYR A 80 3.57 -15.87 5.17
N GLY A 81 3.71 -16.61 4.07
CA GLY A 81 4.98 -16.85 3.41
C GLY A 81 5.65 -15.54 2.98
N HIS A 82 4.92 -14.67 2.27
CA HIS A 82 5.40 -13.35 1.87
C HIS A 82 5.62 -12.44 3.08
N LEU A 83 4.69 -12.42 4.03
CA LEU A 83 4.80 -11.59 5.23
C LEU A 83 6.07 -11.92 6.02
N SER A 84 6.48 -13.20 6.08
CA SER A 84 7.67 -13.63 6.81
C SER A 84 8.97 -12.96 6.36
N ASN A 85 9.04 -12.47 5.13
CA ASN A 85 10.18 -11.70 4.64
C ASN A 85 10.35 -10.36 5.37
N TYR A 86 9.27 -9.82 5.93
CA TYR A 86 9.23 -8.54 6.65
C TYR A 86 9.22 -8.72 8.18
N LEU A 87 9.04 -9.95 8.67
CA LEU A 87 8.93 -10.25 10.10
C LEU A 87 10.28 -10.66 10.73
N SER A 88 11.40 -10.36 10.08
CA SER A 88 12.71 -10.76 10.60
C SER A 88 13.07 -9.99 11.88
N THR A 89 12.64 -8.73 11.97
CA THR A 89 12.73 -7.91 13.19
C THR A 89 11.43 -7.13 13.46
N TYR A 90 11.24 -6.67 14.70
CA TYR A 90 10.11 -5.80 15.04
C TYR A 90 10.13 -4.46 14.27
N SER A 91 11.33 -3.90 14.06
CA SER A 91 11.48 -2.63 13.33
C SER A 91 11.01 -2.76 11.89
N GLU A 92 11.47 -3.80 11.18
CA GLU A 92 11.07 -4.04 9.78
C GLU A 92 9.57 -4.27 9.66
N TYR A 93 8.96 -5.04 10.57
CA TYR A 93 7.52 -5.23 10.54
C TYR A 93 6.76 -3.93 10.81
N TRP A 94 7.23 -3.14 11.78
CA TRP A 94 6.62 -1.84 12.08
C TRP A 94 6.75 -0.85 10.91
N ASP A 95 7.92 -0.79 10.25
CA ASP A 95 8.14 0.02 9.06
C ASP A 95 7.22 -0.40 7.91
N TRP A 96 7.06 -1.70 7.69
CA TRP A 96 6.14 -2.25 6.69
C TRP A 96 4.67 -1.91 7.00
N VAL A 97 4.23 -2.04 8.26
CA VAL A 97 2.85 -1.67 8.66
C VAL A 97 2.61 -0.18 8.50
N LYS A 98 3.60 0.63 8.88
CA LYS A 98 3.57 2.08 8.71
C LYS A 98 3.42 2.44 7.23
N GLU A 99 4.23 1.85 6.36
CA GLU A 99 4.13 2.02 4.91
C GLU A 99 2.74 1.62 4.40
N ALA A 100 2.27 0.41 4.71
CA ALA A 100 0.96 -0.09 4.28
C ALA A 100 -0.18 0.87 4.65
N THR A 101 -0.14 1.39 5.88
CA THR A 101 -1.16 2.29 6.44
C THR A 101 -1.16 3.66 5.77
N LEU A 102 0.02 4.20 5.50
CA LEU A 102 0.20 5.57 5.00
C LEU A 102 0.10 5.67 3.48
N VAL A 103 0.52 4.63 2.77
CA VAL A 103 0.51 4.65 1.30
C VAL A 103 -0.92 4.67 0.77
N HIS A 104 -1.13 5.39 -0.34
CA HIS A 104 -2.42 5.43 -1.01
C HIS A 104 -2.90 4.00 -1.34
N PRO A 105 -4.20 3.67 -1.16
CA PRO A 105 -4.73 2.33 -1.45
C PRO A 105 -4.42 1.76 -2.84
N HIS A 106 -4.15 2.59 -3.86
CA HIS A 106 -3.87 2.14 -5.23
C HIS A 106 -2.39 1.82 -5.47
N ARG A 107 -1.55 2.02 -4.45
CA ARG A 107 -0.12 1.74 -4.45
C ARG A 107 0.24 0.57 -3.52
N ARG A 108 -0.72 0.06 -2.76
CA ARG A 108 -0.49 -1.04 -1.83
C ARG A 108 -0.14 -2.31 -2.61
N SER A 109 0.74 -3.13 -2.05
CA SER A 109 0.85 -4.51 -2.49
C SER A 109 -0.41 -5.30 -2.11
N ASP A 110 -0.59 -6.45 -2.75
CA ASP A 110 -1.70 -7.37 -2.45
C ASP A 110 -1.68 -7.78 -0.96
N GLU A 111 -0.50 -8.01 -0.40
CA GLU A 111 -0.30 -8.33 1.02
C GLU A 111 -0.65 -7.15 1.93
N GLN A 112 -0.19 -5.95 1.60
CA GLN A 112 -0.50 -4.75 2.38
C GLN A 112 -2.01 -4.49 2.43
N TYR A 113 -2.70 -4.65 1.30
CA TYR A 113 -4.16 -4.50 1.25
C TYR A 113 -4.86 -5.56 2.10
N LEU A 114 -4.53 -6.84 1.89
CA LEU A 114 -5.17 -7.95 2.61
C LEU A 114 -4.96 -7.84 4.12
N TRP A 115 -3.76 -7.48 4.56
CA TRP A 115 -3.45 -7.26 5.97
C TRP A 115 -4.32 -6.16 6.58
N LEU A 116 -4.45 -5.01 5.90
CA LEU A 116 -5.26 -3.89 6.39
C LEU A 116 -6.75 -4.22 6.41
N GLU A 117 -7.24 -4.98 5.44
CA GLU A 117 -8.62 -5.40 5.39
C GLU A 117 -8.95 -6.35 6.55
N ILE A 118 -8.07 -7.31 6.86
CA ILE A 118 -8.20 -8.17 8.04
C ILE A 118 -8.29 -7.32 9.32
N VAL A 119 -7.40 -6.33 9.47
CA VAL A 119 -7.42 -5.41 10.62
C VAL A 119 -8.74 -4.63 10.69
N ALA A 120 -9.22 -4.10 9.57
CA ALA A 120 -10.47 -3.34 9.51
C ALA A 120 -11.68 -4.21 9.86
N LEU A 121 -11.78 -5.41 9.30
CA LEU A 121 -12.86 -6.36 9.57
C LEU A 121 -12.90 -6.80 11.04
N GLN A 122 -11.75 -6.94 11.70
CA GLN A 122 -11.73 -7.24 13.14
C GLN A 122 -12.14 -6.05 14.02
N GLN A 123 -11.88 -4.82 13.57
CA GLN A 123 -12.22 -3.61 14.32
C GLN A 123 -13.70 -3.19 14.16
N ASP A 124 -14.42 -3.75 13.18
CA ASP A 124 -15.81 -3.38 12.92
C ASP A 124 -16.82 -3.88 13.98
N GLY A 125 -16.36 -4.68 14.94
CA GLY A 125 -17.12 -5.13 16.11
C GLY A 125 -18.09 -6.28 15.83
N ARG A 126 -18.18 -6.79 14.59
CA ARG A 126 -18.99 -7.98 14.29
C ARG A 126 -18.23 -9.24 14.72
N ASN A 127 -18.95 -10.15 15.37
CA ASN A 127 -18.39 -11.45 15.77
C ASN A 127 -18.34 -12.38 14.55
N ARG A 128 -17.16 -12.46 13.91
CA ARG A 128 -16.90 -13.36 12.78
C ARG A 128 -16.00 -14.51 13.20
N THR A 129 -16.21 -15.67 12.59
CA THR A 129 -15.24 -16.75 12.61
C THR A 129 -13.98 -16.37 11.81
N VAL A 130 -12.88 -17.10 12.03
CA VAL A 130 -11.64 -16.90 11.27
C VAL A 130 -11.87 -17.13 9.78
N GLN A 131 -12.67 -18.14 9.43
CA GLN A 131 -13.01 -18.49 8.05
C GLN A 131 -13.79 -17.37 7.36
N GLU A 132 -14.79 -16.80 8.03
CA GLU A 132 -15.54 -15.64 7.50
C GLU A 132 -14.64 -14.42 7.31
N LEU A 133 -13.74 -14.14 8.26
CA LEU A 133 -12.77 -13.04 8.13
C LEU A 133 -11.86 -13.20 6.90
N ILE A 134 -11.31 -14.40 6.69
CA ILE A 134 -10.45 -14.68 5.53
C ILE A 134 -11.26 -14.53 4.24
N HIS A 135 -12.46 -15.11 4.18
CA HIS A 135 -13.32 -15.04 3.01
C HIS A 135 -13.69 -13.60 2.64
N ASP A 136 -14.19 -12.82 3.61
CA ASP A 136 -14.54 -11.41 3.42
C ASP A 136 -13.32 -10.60 2.95
N ALA A 137 -12.14 -10.85 3.53
CA ALA A 137 -10.92 -10.13 3.19
C ALA A 137 -10.42 -10.45 1.77
N LEU A 138 -10.47 -11.72 1.35
CA LEU A 138 -10.12 -12.13 -0.02
C LEU A 138 -11.11 -11.56 -1.04
N GLN A 139 -12.41 -11.58 -0.75
CA GLN A 139 -13.42 -10.97 -1.62
C GLN A 139 -13.19 -9.45 -1.78
N ALA A 140 -12.84 -8.78 -0.69
CA ALA A 140 -12.50 -7.36 -0.71
C ALA A 140 -11.20 -7.09 -1.48
N GLN A 141 -10.21 -7.99 -1.40
CA GLN A 141 -8.97 -7.95 -2.17
C GLN A 141 -9.24 -8.07 -3.67
N ASP A 142 -10.05 -9.04 -4.11
CA ASP A 142 -10.44 -9.17 -5.52
C ASP A 142 -11.10 -7.89 -6.05
N ALA A 143 -12.04 -7.35 -5.28
CA ALA A 143 -12.70 -6.10 -5.63
C ALA A 143 -11.73 -4.92 -5.70
N TRP A 144 -10.70 -4.91 -4.85
CA TRP A 144 -9.65 -3.90 -4.86
C TRP A 144 -8.71 -4.04 -6.06
N ILE A 145 -8.24 -5.25 -6.38
CA ILE A 145 -7.43 -5.54 -7.57
C ILE A 145 -8.12 -4.97 -8.82
N MET A 146 -9.42 -5.25 -8.98
CA MET A 146 -10.20 -4.73 -10.10
C MET A 146 -10.24 -3.20 -10.18
N ARG A 147 -10.24 -2.50 -9.03
CA ARG A 147 -10.21 -1.02 -8.98
C ARG A 147 -8.82 -0.46 -9.28
N VAL A 148 -7.77 -1.09 -8.76
CA VAL A 148 -6.39 -0.63 -8.94
C VAL A 148 -5.91 -0.86 -10.37
N LEU A 149 -6.30 -1.98 -10.98
CA LEU A 149 -5.97 -2.32 -12.36
C LEU A 149 -6.91 -1.67 -13.40
N ALA A 150 -7.88 -0.87 -12.96
CA ALA A 150 -8.72 -0.11 -13.87
C ALA A 150 -7.89 0.92 -14.65
N HIS A 151 -8.21 1.11 -15.93
CA HIS A 151 -7.46 1.99 -16.84
C HIS A 151 -7.27 3.42 -16.29
N ASN A 152 -8.31 4.00 -15.72
CA ASN A 152 -8.27 5.34 -15.12
C ASN A 152 -7.36 5.40 -13.87
N SER A 153 -7.26 4.31 -13.12
CA SER A 153 -6.39 4.18 -11.95
C SER A 153 -4.93 3.99 -12.35
N LEU A 154 -4.65 3.24 -13.42
CA LEU A 154 -3.29 2.94 -13.86
C LEU A 154 -2.59 4.13 -14.51
N LEU A 155 -3.33 4.91 -15.32
CA LEU A 155 -2.79 6.05 -16.07
C LEU A 155 -2.51 7.30 -15.21
N ARG A 156 -2.82 7.26 -13.91
CA ARG A 156 -2.62 8.38 -13.00
C ARG A 156 -1.84 7.91 -11.78
N ASP A 157 -0.86 8.71 -11.39
CA ASP A 157 -0.20 8.51 -10.11
C ASP A 157 -1.16 8.90 -8.97
N PRO A 158 -1.35 8.01 -7.97
CA PRO A 158 -2.18 8.31 -6.82
C PRO A 158 -1.62 9.47 -5.98
N ASP A 159 -2.50 10.21 -5.30
CA ASP A 159 -2.13 11.33 -4.43
C ASP A 159 -1.32 10.85 -3.21
N GLU A 160 -0.13 11.43 -3.01
CA GLU A 160 0.73 11.11 -1.85
C GLU A 160 0.09 11.51 -0.52
N LEU A 161 -0.78 12.54 -0.54
CA LEU A 161 -1.43 13.07 0.67
C LEU A 161 -2.75 12.38 0.99
N TYR A 162 -3.06 11.25 0.33
CA TYR A 162 -4.31 10.51 0.49
C TYR A 162 -4.66 10.27 1.96
N TYR A 163 -3.67 9.84 2.77
CA TYR A 163 -3.87 9.54 4.18
C TYR A 163 -4.45 10.73 4.97
N PHE A 164 -3.94 11.94 4.74
CA PHE A 164 -4.40 13.14 5.44
C PHE A 164 -5.74 13.64 4.90
N HIS A 165 -5.99 13.44 3.61
CA HIS A 165 -7.24 13.83 2.97
C HIS A 165 -8.42 12.90 3.34
N HIS A 166 -8.18 11.60 3.60
CA HIS A 166 -9.26 10.62 3.68
C HIS A 166 -9.29 9.73 4.93
N MET A 167 -8.14 9.37 5.51
CA MET A 167 -8.10 8.30 6.50
C MET A 167 -8.27 8.84 7.92
N HIS A 168 -7.30 9.56 8.52
CA HIS A 168 -7.42 9.85 9.96
C HIS A 168 -6.70 11.10 10.49
N GLY A 169 -5.99 11.87 9.66
CA GLY A 169 -5.22 13.02 10.15
C GLY A 169 -6.09 14.24 10.48
N LEU A 170 -7.01 14.60 9.59
CA LEU A 170 -7.75 15.86 9.64
C LEU A 170 -9.25 15.60 9.71
N ARG A 171 -9.84 15.80 10.88
CA ARG A 171 -11.28 15.57 11.08
C ARG A 171 -12.06 16.80 10.65
N VAL A 172 -12.99 16.64 9.72
CA VAL A 172 -13.92 17.74 9.39
C VAL A 172 -14.74 18.07 10.63
N VAL A 173 -14.65 19.33 11.07
CA VAL A 173 -15.45 19.85 12.19
C VAL A 173 -16.71 20.43 11.59
N ARG A 174 -17.85 19.80 11.87
CA ARG A 174 -19.16 20.35 11.54
C ARG A 174 -19.56 21.33 12.64
N ASP A 175 -20.28 22.38 12.25
CA ASP A 175 -20.91 23.33 13.17
C ASP A 175 -19.93 24.05 14.11
N VAL A 176 -18.82 24.59 13.58
CA VAL A 176 -17.84 25.38 14.37
C VAL A 176 -18.54 26.48 15.18
N ALA A 177 -19.55 27.15 14.61
CA ALA A 177 -20.33 28.20 15.26
C ALA A 177 -21.07 27.73 16.54
N SER A 178 -21.29 26.43 16.71
CA SER A 178 -21.96 25.86 17.88
C SER A 178 -20.99 25.50 19.02
N ASN A 179 -19.67 25.48 18.75
CA ASN A 179 -18.66 25.17 19.74
C ASN A 179 -17.95 26.46 20.20
N PRO A 180 -18.26 27.00 21.39
CA PRO A 180 -17.69 28.26 21.87
C PRO A 180 -16.20 28.17 22.20
N GLU A 181 -15.62 26.97 22.23
CA GLU A 181 -14.18 26.77 22.44
C GLU A 181 -13.36 26.86 21.14
N LEU A 182 -14.03 26.89 19.99
CA LEU A 182 -13.39 27.02 18.68
C LEU A 182 -13.56 28.43 18.13
N ASP A 183 -12.48 28.97 17.57
CA ASP A 183 -12.56 30.23 16.83
C ASP A 183 -13.48 30.08 15.60
N ALA A 184 -14.25 31.12 15.28
CA ALA A 184 -15.14 31.11 14.11
C ALA A 184 -14.37 31.22 12.77
N ASP A 185 -13.12 31.66 12.85
CA ASP A 185 -12.25 31.95 11.71
C ASP A 185 -11.00 31.07 11.73
N CYS A 186 -10.46 30.78 10.55
CA CYS A 186 -9.21 30.04 10.43
C CYS A 186 -8.03 30.85 11.01
N LEU A 187 -7.30 30.27 11.96
CA LEU A 187 -6.14 30.92 12.60
C LEU A 187 -4.97 31.25 11.66
N THR A 188 -4.96 30.70 10.43
CA THR A 188 -3.90 30.96 9.44
C THR A 188 -4.28 32.02 8.42
N CYS A 189 -5.45 31.91 7.78
CA CYS A 189 -5.88 32.87 6.75
C CYS A 189 -6.85 33.95 7.27
N ALA A 190 -7.33 33.84 8.50
CA ALA A 190 -8.35 34.70 9.12
C ALA A 190 -9.70 34.75 8.37
N GLU A 191 -9.94 33.81 7.45
CA GLU A 191 -11.23 33.66 6.77
C GLU A 191 -12.18 32.83 7.63
N ALA A 192 -13.46 33.22 7.65
CA ALA A 192 -14.52 32.46 8.30
C ALA A 192 -14.66 31.08 7.68
N PHE A 193 -14.98 30.07 8.50
CA PHE A 193 -15.19 28.72 7.98
C PHE A 193 -16.45 28.61 7.11
N ASP A 194 -16.36 27.87 6.00
CA ASP A 194 -17.44 27.66 5.03
C ASP A 194 -17.49 26.23 4.47
N ASP A 195 -18.56 25.90 3.74
CA ASP A 195 -18.74 24.58 3.11
C ASP A 195 -17.91 24.39 1.81
N LYS A 196 -17.01 25.32 1.50
CA LYS A 196 -16.22 25.34 0.25
C LYS A 196 -14.73 25.15 0.56
N SER A 197 -13.90 26.13 0.23
CA SER A 197 -12.45 26.09 0.40
C SER A 197 -12.01 26.34 1.84
N HIS A 198 -12.94 26.80 2.70
CA HIS A 198 -12.67 27.11 4.10
C HIS A 198 -13.35 26.11 5.05
N THR A 199 -13.54 24.86 4.65
CA THR A 199 -14.11 23.84 5.56
C THR A 199 -13.17 23.60 6.73
N ALA A 200 -13.70 23.72 7.95
CA ALA A 200 -12.95 23.52 9.18
C ALA A 200 -12.49 22.07 9.33
N GLN A 201 -11.21 21.90 9.63
CA GLN A 201 -10.58 20.61 9.89
C GLN A 201 -9.80 20.70 11.20
N GLN A 202 -9.91 19.66 12.04
CA GLN A 202 -9.20 19.53 13.30
C GLN A 202 -8.07 18.51 13.18
N ALA A 203 -6.85 18.94 13.52
CA ALA A 203 -5.70 18.06 13.67
C ALA A 203 -5.78 17.23 14.97
N PRO A 204 -5.02 16.12 15.11
CA PRO A 204 -5.10 15.27 16.30
C PRO A 204 -4.64 15.98 17.59
N CYS A 205 -3.87 17.06 17.47
CA CYS A 205 -3.49 17.93 18.59
C CYS A 205 -4.59 18.91 19.04
N GLY A 206 -5.75 18.93 18.37
CA GLY A 206 -6.91 19.76 18.71
C GLY A 206 -7.04 21.07 17.93
N HIS A 207 -5.97 21.56 17.30
CA HIS A 207 -6.02 22.80 16.51
C HIS A 207 -6.92 22.66 15.27
N VAL A 208 -7.70 23.71 15.00
CA VAL A 208 -8.63 23.78 13.87
C VAL A 208 -8.14 24.81 12.85
N LEU A 209 -8.05 24.40 11.58
CA LEU A 209 -7.71 25.26 10.44
C LEU A 209 -8.60 24.90 9.27
N CYS A 210 -8.66 25.75 8.25
CA CYS A 210 -9.40 25.41 7.06
C CYS A 210 -8.66 24.37 6.20
N SER A 211 -9.43 23.62 5.40
CA SER A 211 -8.92 22.59 4.50
C SER A 211 -7.88 23.11 3.51
N SER A 212 -8.06 24.31 2.96
CA SER A 212 -7.07 24.95 2.07
C SER A 212 -5.76 25.28 2.78
N CYS A 213 -5.79 25.77 4.03
CA CYS A 213 -4.57 26.05 4.78
C CYS A 213 -3.81 24.77 5.14
N PHE A 214 -4.51 23.70 5.54
CA PHE A 214 -3.87 22.40 5.73
C PHE A 214 -3.29 21.86 4.44
N HIS A 215 -4.02 21.93 3.33
CA HIS A 215 -3.55 21.46 2.03
C HIS A 215 -2.26 22.17 1.60
N ASN A 216 -2.23 23.50 1.68
CA ASN A 216 -1.03 24.28 1.37
C ASN A 216 0.12 23.92 2.32
N TRP A 217 -0.16 23.79 3.61
CA TRP A 217 0.85 23.42 4.60
C TRP A 217 1.46 22.04 4.31
N LEU A 218 0.64 21.03 4.01
CA LEU A 218 1.10 19.68 3.67
C LEU A 218 1.92 19.69 2.38
N HIS A 219 1.58 20.53 1.41
CA HIS A 219 2.33 20.68 0.16
C HIS A 219 3.63 21.47 0.30
N ASP A 220 3.68 22.46 1.18
CA ASP A 220 4.83 23.36 1.33
C ASP A 220 5.77 22.93 2.47
N CYS A 221 5.39 21.92 3.27
CA CYS A 221 6.20 21.46 4.39
C CYS A 221 7.59 21.01 3.89
N PRO A 222 8.68 21.64 4.34
CA PRO A 222 10.03 21.34 3.87
C PRO A 222 10.63 20.10 4.53
N THR A 223 9.94 19.53 5.53
CA THR A 223 10.39 18.38 6.32
C THR A 223 9.57 17.15 5.97
N ASP A 224 10.19 15.97 6.09
CA ASP A 224 9.54 14.66 5.89
C ASP A 224 8.50 14.33 6.99
N VAL A 225 8.45 15.15 8.05
CA VAL A 225 7.48 15.01 9.14
C VAL A 225 6.28 15.94 8.94
N TYR A 226 5.10 15.34 8.79
CA TYR A 226 3.84 16.09 8.77
C TYR A 226 3.44 16.56 10.17
N THR A 227 3.53 17.86 10.39
CA THR A 227 3.26 18.50 11.69
C THR A 227 2.15 19.54 11.59
N CYS A 228 1.44 19.79 12.69
CA CYS A 228 0.48 20.87 12.78
C CYS A 228 1.19 22.22 12.64
N PRO A 229 0.73 23.15 11.79
CA PRO A 229 1.39 24.45 11.63
C PRO A 229 1.35 25.31 12.90
N MET A 230 0.39 25.08 13.80
CA MET A 230 0.22 25.86 15.03
C MET A 230 1.18 25.44 16.14
N CYS A 231 1.27 24.13 16.44
CA CYS A 231 2.05 23.64 17.58
C CYS A 231 3.17 22.66 17.22
N ARG A 232 3.33 22.32 15.94
CA ARG A 232 4.30 21.33 15.42
C ARG A 232 4.12 19.90 15.96
N ALA A 233 3.00 19.61 16.62
CA ALA A 233 2.62 18.24 16.94
C ALA A 233 2.43 17.41 15.66
N CYS A 234 2.73 16.12 15.74
CA CYS A 234 2.56 15.19 14.64
C CYS A 234 1.09 15.09 14.19
N LEU A 235 0.84 15.16 12.88
CA LEU A 235 -0.51 15.04 12.30
C LEU A 235 -1.06 13.62 12.25
N ILE A 236 -0.29 12.62 12.69
CA ILE A 236 -0.73 11.22 12.81
C ILE A 236 -1.18 10.92 14.24
N CYS A 237 -0.33 11.18 15.24
CA CYS A 237 -0.61 10.82 16.64
C CYS A 237 -0.90 12.00 17.58
N GLY A 238 -0.72 13.24 17.13
CA GLY A 238 -0.95 14.44 17.95
C GLY A 238 0.15 14.73 18.98
N ALA A 239 1.21 13.91 19.06
CA ALA A 239 2.32 14.13 19.99
C ALA A 239 3.32 15.17 19.49
N ASN A 240 3.85 15.98 20.41
CA ASN A 240 4.98 16.87 20.13
C ASN A 240 6.28 16.06 20.01
N ASN A 241 7.17 16.46 19.10
CA ASN A 241 8.46 15.79 18.86
C ASN A 241 8.34 14.28 18.57
N CYS A 242 7.30 13.87 17.83
CA CYS A 242 7.15 12.47 17.44
C CYS A 242 8.31 12.03 16.53
N GLN A 243 8.99 10.95 16.92
CA GLN A 243 10.08 10.34 16.13
C GLN A 243 9.63 9.12 15.32
N TYR A 244 8.38 8.69 15.52
CA TYR A 244 7.84 7.45 14.95
C TYR A 244 7.12 7.74 13.62
N HIS A 245 6.50 8.90 13.48
CA HIS A 245 5.60 9.22 12.36
C HIS A 245 6.25 10.07 11.27
N ASP A 246 7.44 9.66 10.83
CA ASP A 246 8.12 10.25 9.66
C ASP A 246 7.57 9.66 8.35
N ILE A 247 7.10 10.48 7.42
CA ILE A 247 6.58 9.98 6.14
C ILE A 247 7.50 10.46 5.05
N GLU A 248 8.25 9.54 4.45
CA GLU A 248 9.06 9.87 3.30
C GLU A 248 8.17 10.44 2.19
N ARG A 249 8.41 11.71 1.86
CA ARG A 249 7.59 12.47 0.93
C ARG A 249 8.19 12.45 -0.46
N GLU A 250 7.34 12.34 -1.47
CA GLU A 250 7.78 12.58 -2.83
C GLU A 250 7.94 14.10 -3.01
N LYS A 251 9.19 14.54 -3.17
CA LYS A 251 9.51 15.97 -3.34
C LYS A 251 8.73 16.65 -4.46
N ILE A 252 8.28 15.86 -5.43
CA ILE A 252 7.44 16.26 -6.53
C ILE A 252 6.60 15.07 -6.99
N LYS A 253 5.47 15.35 -7.63
CA LYS A 253 4.67 14.31 -8.30
C LYS A 253 5.55 13.52 -9.30
N PRO A 254 5.41 12.18 -9.36
CA PRO A 254 6.11 11.38 -10.34
C PRO A 254 5.80 11.86 -11.75
N TYR A 255 6.81 11.87 -12.62
CA TYR A 255 6.61 12.15 -14.04
C TYR A 255 5.73 11.05 -14.64
N PRO A 256 4.71 11.38 -15.47
CA PRO A 256 3.75 10.38 -15.94
C PRO A 256 4.45 9.24 -16.71
N LEU A 257 4.23 8.00 -16.29
CA LEU A 257 4.89 6.82 -16.89
C LEU A 257 4.62 6.74 -18.40
N LEU A 258 3.37 6.94 -18.82
CA LEU A 258 3.01 6.90 -20.24
C LEU A 258 3.82 7.89 -21.07
N THR A 259 4.06 9.11 -20.57
CA THR A 259 4.90 10.11 -21.27
C THR A 259 6.34 9.64 -21.46
N ILE A 260 6.90 8.89 -20.50
CA ILE A 260 8.24 8.31 -20.63
C ILE A 260 8.23 7.21 -21.69
N LEU A 261 7.27 6.28 -21.61
CA LEU A 261 7.15 5.18 -22.58
C LEU A 261 6.95 5.70 -24.02
N ASP A 262 6.18 6.78 -24.18
CA ASP A 262 5.98 7.45 -25.47
C ASP A 262 7.30 8.01 -26.03
N SER A 263 8.11 8.63 -25.16
CA SER A 263 9.41 9.18 -25.57
C SER A 263 10.44 8.12 -25.95
N LEU A 264 10.28 6.90 -25.42
CA LEU A 264 11.14 5.76 -25.71
C LEU A 264 10.73 5.01 -26.99
N SER A 265 9.55 5.31 -27.55
CA SER A 265 8.95 4.59 -28.68
C SER A 265 8.91 3.07 -28.47
N VAL A 266 8.65 2.65 -27.23
CA VAL A 266 8.55 1.23 -26.86
C VAL A 266 7.10 0.74 -26.87
N GLY A 267 6.90 -0.51 -27.31
CA GLY A 267 5.59 -1.14 -27.33
C GLY A 267 4.69 -0.72 -28.50
N ASN A 268 3.41 -1.05 -28.40
CA ASN A 268 2.41 -0.67 -29.41
C ASN A 268 1.83 0.71 -29.09
N GLU A 269 2.01 1.68 -29.98
CA GLU A 269 1.51 3.06 -29.82
C GLU A 269 -0.02 3.14 -29.69
N ASN A 270 -0.74 2.15 -30.21
CA ASN A 270 -2.20 2.07 -30.12
C ASN A 270 -2.71 1.39 -28.84
N ASP A 271 -1.81 0.81 -28.05
CA ASP A 271 -2.14 0.19 -26.76
C ASP A 271 -1.87 1.17 -25.61
N LEU A 272 -2.88 1.36 -24.76
CA LEU A 272 -2.81 2.22 -23.57
C LEU A 272 -1.71 1.79 -22.59
N PHE A 273 -1.37 0.50 -22.58
CA PHE A 273 -0.33 -0.05 -21.71
C PHE A 273 0.92 -0.49 -22.47
N ARG A 274 1.05 -0.08 -23.74
CA ARG A 274 2.25 -0.29 -24.56
C ARG A 274 2.63 -1.79 -24.67
N GLY A 275 1.64 -2.68 -24.71
CA GLY A 275 1.82 -4.14 -24.80
C GLY A 275 1.92 -4.85 -23.45
N LEU A 276 1.81 -4.15 -22.32
CA LEU A 276 1.77 -4.74 -21.00
C LEU A 276 0.34 -5.06 -20.57
N VAL A 277 0.15 -6.17 -19.87
CA VAL A 277 -1.09 -6.43 -19.15
C VAL A 277 -1.22 -5.51 -17.92
N PRO A 278 -2.45 -5.20 -17.44
CA PRO A 278 -2.66 -4.20 -16.38
C PRO A 278 -1.82 -4.37 -15.11
N ASN A 279 -1.68 -5.60 -14.60
CA ASN A 279 -0.87 -5.89 -13.40
C ASN A 279 0.62 -5.61 -13.61
N ARG A 280 1.15 -5.88 -14.81
CA ARG A 280 2.54 -5.61 -15.17
C ARG A 280 2.79 -4.12 -15.40
N TYR A 281 1.81 -3.41 -15.96
CA TYR A 281 1.86 -1.96 -16.02
C TYR A 281 1.87 -1.33 -14.61
N TRP A 282 1.05 -1.85 -13.69
CA TRP A 282 1.06 -1.44 -12.29
C TRP A 282 2.41 -1.70 -11.62
N GLU A 283 2.98 -2.90 -11.78
CA GLU A 283 4.31 -3.25 -11.27
C GLU A 283 5.37 -2.27 -11.79
N LEU A 284 5.38 -2.01 -13.10
CA LEU A 284 6.30 -1.05 -13.70
C LEU A 284 6.12 0.35 -13.13
N ARG A 285 4.88 0.79 -12.92
CA ARG A 285 4.56 2.12 -12.36
C ARG A 285 5.12 2.30 -10.97
N GLU A 286 4.99 1.29 -10.11
CA GLU A 286 5.47 1.36 -8.73
C GLU A 286 7.00 1.18 -8.65
N VAL A 287 7.60 0.22 -9.37
CA VAL A 287 9.06 -0.01 -9.32
C VAL A 287 9.85 1.18 -9.89
N THR A 288 9.29 1.90 -10.88
CA THR A 288 9.94 3.09 -11.46
C THR A 288 9.57 4.39 -10.76
N ARG A 289 8.73 4.35 -9.71
CA ARG A 289 8.14 5.56 -9.14
C ARG A 289 9.19 6.56 -8.64
N GLU A 290 10.20 6.09 -7.91
CA GLU A 290 11.26 6.94 -7.38
C GLU A 290 12.04 7.65 -8.51
N ASP A 291 12.37 6.91 -9.57
CA ASP A 291 13.04 7.47 -10.74
C ASP A 291 12.15 8.48 -11.46
N ARG A 292 10.84 8.22 -11.56
CA ARG A 292 9.88 9.17 -12.12
C ARG A 292 9.74 10.44 -11.27
N VAL A 293 9.86 10.36 -9.94
CA VAL A 293 9.95 11.54 -9.06
C VAL A 293 11.21 12.34 -9.36
N LYS A 294 12.38 11.68 -9.49
CA LYS A 294 13.66 12.34 -9.84
C LYS A 294 13.59 12.98 -11.24
N ILE A 295 13.01 12.30 -12.22
CA ILE A 295 12.76 12.82 -13.58
C ILE A 295 11.91 14.08 -13.51
N GLY A 296 10.79 14.05 -12.77
CA GLY A 296 9.93 15.21 -12.57
C GLY A 296 10.68 16.40 -11.96
N TRP A 297 11.54 16.15 -10.99
CA TRP A 297 12.37 17.17 -10.35
C TRP A 297 13.38 17.78 -11.33
N LEU A 298 14.09 16.94 -12.09
CA LEU A 298 15.04 17.39 -13.12
C LEU A 298 14.34 18.22 -14.19
N PHE A 299 13.15 17.80 -14.64
CA PHE A 299 12.35 18.53 -15.60
C PHE A 299 11.99 19.93 -15.11
N VAL A 300 11.56 20.05 -13.86
CA VAL A 300 11.32 21.36 -13.21
C VAL A 300 12.59 22.19 -13.16
N LYS A 301 13.73 21.60 -12.75
CA LYS A 301 15.01 22.33 -12.69
C LYS A 301 15.48 22.84 -14.06
N MET A 302 15.36 22.02 -15.11
CA MET A 302 15.68 22.43 -16.48
C MET A 302 14.76 23.54 -16.98
N ARG A 303 13.46 23.49 -16.65
CA ARG A 303 12.49 24.52 -17.07
C ARG A 303 12.69 25.87 -16.38
N TYR A 304 13.06 25.87 -15.10
CA TYR A 304 13.16 27.10 -14.30
C TYR A 304 14.58 27.67 -14.16
N SER A 305 15.62 26.96 -14.57
CA SER A 305 17.00 27.47 -14.50
C SER A 305 17.23 28.67 -15.43
N GLY A 306 16.44 28.80 -16.51
CA GLY A 306 16.67 29.82 -17.55
C GLY A 306 17.95 29.59 -18.36
N SER A 307 18.68 28.52 -18.05
CA SER A 307 19.89 28.08 -18.74
C SER A 307 19.53 27.54 -20.12
N GLY A 308 20.22 28.02 -21.16
CA GLY A 308 20.12 27.43 -22.50
C GLY A 308 20.72 26.01 -22.55
N GLU A 309 20.44 25.27 -23.62
CA GLU A 309 20.93 23.89 -23.82
C GLU A 309 22.47 23.76 -23.80
N GLU A 310 23.17 24.86 -24.09
CA GLU A 310 24.63 24.96 -24.07
C GLU A 310 25.22 25.14 -22.66
N ASP A 311 24.38 25.47 -21.66
CA ASP A 311 24.83 25.65 -20.28
C ASP A 311 25.29 24.31 -19.67
N PRO A 312 26.49 24.25 -19.06
CA PRO A 312 26.98 23.04 -18.38
C PRO A 312 26.01 22.49 -17.32
N VAL A 313 25.25 23.35 -16.65
CA VAL A 313 24.24 22.96 -15.66
C VAL A 313 23.06 22.25 -16.34
N TYR A 314 22.57 22.80 -17.46
CA TYR A 314 21.51 22.16 -18.24
C TYR A 314 21.95 20.78 -18.73
N ARG A 315 23.15 20.69 -19.33
CA ARG A 315 23.71 19.41 -19.81
C ARG A 315 23.85 18.37 -18.70
N LYS A 316 24.25 18.78 -17.51
CA LYS A 316 24.32 17.89 -16.34
C LYS A 316 22.94 17.35 -15.96
N PHE A 317 21.92 18.21 -15.92
CA PHE A 317 20.55 17.76 -15.63
C PHE A 317 19.98 16.88 -16.75
N GLN A 318 20.24 17.21 -18.01
CA GLN A 318 19.83 16.40 -19.15
C GLN A 318 20.48 15.01 -19.13
N ALA A 319 21.77 14.92 -18.78
CA ALA A 319 22.44 13.63 -18.63
C ALA A 319 21.78 12.77 -17.55
N GLY A 320 21.54 13.33 -16.35
CA GLY A 320 20.83 12.62 -15.29
C GLY A 320 19.39 12.24 -15.66
N TYR A 321 18.71 13.05 -16.47
CA TYR A 321 17.38 12.72 -17.00
C TYR A 321 17.46 11.52 -17.93
N ASN A 322 18.41 11.50 -18.86
CA ASN A 322 18.59 10.40 -19.80
C ASN A 322 18.94 9.10 -19.07
N ASP A 323 19.84 9.14 -18.09
CA ASP A 323 20.22 7.97 -17.29
C ASP A 323 19.01 7.34 -16.58
N LEU A 324 18.14 8.17 -16.00
CA LEU A 324 16.91 7.69 -15.34
C LEU A 324 15.89 7.13 -16.34
N VAL A 325 15.74 7.77 -17.50
CA VAL A 325 14.85 7.28 -18.58
C VAL A 325 15.34 5.94 -19.12
N ASP A 326 16.65 5.75 -19.28
CA ASP A 326 17.25 4.46 -19.65
C ASP A 326 17.02 3.40 -18.56
N GLY A 327 17.07 3.77 -17.28
CA GLY A 327 16.67 2.89 -16.17
C GLY A 327 15.22 2.43 -16.27
N VAL A 328 14.29 3.36 -16.52
CA VAL A 328 12.87 3.03 -16.75
C VAL A 328 12.69 2.11 -17.95
N LYS A 329 13.47 2.30 -19.02
CA LYS A 329 13.46 1.43 -20.20
C LYS A 329 13.89 0.00 -19.84
N GLN A 330 14.98 -0.16 -19.09
CA GLN A 330 15.47 -1.48 -18.66
C GLN A 330 14.42 -2.22 -17.81
N GLU A 331 13.76 -1.51 -16.89
CA GLU A 331 12.67 -2.08 -16.10
C GLU A 331 11.46 -2.46 -16.95
N PHE A 332 11.10 -1.64 -17.95
CA PHE A 332 10.05 -2.00 -18.92
C PHE A 332 10.38 -3.30 -19.65
N GLU A 333 11.61 -3.43 -20.17
CA GLU A 333 12.07 -4.64 -20.88
C GLU A 333 12.05 -5.87 -19.96
N ARG A 334 12.47 -5.73 -18.69
CA ARG A 334 12.42 -6.79 -17.67
C ARG A 334 10.98 -7.26 -17.41
N VAL A 335 10.07 -6.32 -17.15
CA VAL A 335 8.65 -6.60 -16.87
C VAL A 335 7.95 -7.20 -18.10
N GLN A 336 8.29 -6.74 -19.30
CA GLN A 336 7.78 -7.28 -20.55
C GLN A 336 8.24 -8.72 -20.78
N ALA A 337 9.51 -9.03 -20.52
CA ALA A 337 10.03 -10.39 -20.61
C ALA A 337 9.29 -11.35 -19.68
N HIS A 338 9.00 -10.92 -18.44
CA HIS A 338 8.17 -11.71 -17.51
C HIS A 338 6.75 -11.94 -18.01
N SER A 339 6.17 -10.96 -18.71
CA SER A 339 4.83 -11.06 -19.30
C SER A 339 4.79 -12.12 -20.41
N GLN A 340 5.81 -12.15 -21.27
CA GLN A 340 5.91 -13.14 -22.35
C GLN A 340 6.09 -14.55 -21.83
N VAL A 341 6.90 -14.73 -20.77
CA VAL A 341 7.09 -16.05 -20.13
C VAL A 341 5.79 -16.56 -19.53
N ALA A 342 5.00 -15.69 -18.88
CA ALA A 342 3.70 -16.08 -18.30
C ALA A 342 2.74 -16.59 -19.39
N VAL A 343 2.60 -15.85 -20.49
CA VAL A 343 1.74 -16.27 -21.63
C VAL A 343 2.18 -17.61 -22.21
N LEU A 344 3.50 -17.82 -22.37
CA LEU A 344 4.03 -19.09 -22.88
C LEU A 344 3.78 -20.26 -21.92
N LEU A 345 3.84 -20.03 -20.61
CA LEU A 345 3.54 -21.06 -19.62
C LEU A 345 2.06 -21.45 -19.65
N ASP A 346 1.15 -20.48 -19.74
CA ASP A 346 -0.29 -20.74 -19.85
C ASP A 346 -0.60 -21.57 -21.11
N GLU A 347 0.00 -21.22 -22.26
CA GLU A 347 -0.14 -22.01 -23.48
C GLU A 347 0.38 -23.45 -23.34
N VAL A 348 1.48 -23.64 -22.60
CA VAL A 348 2.05 -24.97 -22.35
C VAL A 348 1.15 -25.79 -21.43
N ILE A 349 0.59 -25.17 -20.38
CA ILE A 349 -0.36 -25.80 -19.45
C ILE A 349 -1.64 -26.20 -20.20
N ASP A 350 -2.17 -25.34 -21.07
CA ASP A 350 -3.35 -25.63 -21.87
C ASP A 350 -3.10 -26.80 -22.84
N LYS A 351 -1.97 -26.80 -23.54
CA LYS A 351 -1.58 -27.90 -24.44
C LYS A 351 -1.39 -29.21 -23.68
N ALA A 352 -0.78 -29.15 -22.49
CA ALA A 352 -0.62 -30.33 -21.63
C ALA A 352 -1.98 -30.87 -21.16
N SER A 353 -2.89 -29.99 -20.74
CA SER A 353 -4.25 -30.35 -20.30
C SER A 353 -5.06 -31.00 -21.42
N GLN A 354 -4.96 -30.49 -22.65
CA GLN A 354 -5.60 -31.09 -23.82
C GLN A 354 -5.00 -32.46 -24.18
N SER A 355 -3.70 -32.66 -23.96
CA SER A 355 -3.02 -33.94 -24.22
C SER A 355 -3.40 -35.05 -23.23
N LEU A 356 -3.80 -34.67 -22.02
CA LEU A 356 -4.22 -35.57 -20.94
C LEU A 356 -5.72 -35.85 -20.94
N ALA A 357 -6.52 -35.12 -21.73
CA ALA A 357 -7.93 -35.41 -21.90
C ALA A 357 -8.10 -36.81 -22.52
N PRO A 358 -8.92 -37.70 -21.91
CA PRO A 358 -9.10 -39.05 -22.42
C PRO A 358 -9.63 -39.00 -23.85
N ARG A 359 -8.92 -39.67 -24.77
CA ARG A 359 -9.41 -39.88 -26.14
C ARG A 359 -10.63 -40.80 -26.04
N GLY A 360 -11.80 -40.22 -26.23
CA GLY A 360 -13.09 -40.92 -26.29
C GLY A 360 -13.16 -41.92 -27.43
#